data_AF-A0A8S3XW96-F1
#
_entry.id   AF-A0A8S3XW96-F1
#
_cell.length_a   1.000
_cell.length_b   1.000
_cell.length_c   1.000
_cell.angle_alpha   90.00
_cell.angle_beta   90.00
_cell.angle_gamma   90.00
#
_symmetry.space_group_name_H-M   'P 1'
#
loop_
_entity.id
_entity.type
_entity.pdbx_description
1 polymer ?
#
loop_
_entity_poly.entity_id
_entity_poly.type
_entity_poly.pdbx_seq_one_letter_code
_entity_poly.pdbx_strand_id
1 'polypeptide(L)'
;MCTRSLARTVLSTIPTMCTWVVGEDDALHHPNNVYLVVGEDGDLYHPDNVYLVIGEDGALHHSDNVYLVVGEDGALHHPDYVYLVVGEDGALHHPDNVYLVVGEDGALHHPDNVYLVVGEDGALHHPDNVYLVVGENGALHHSDNVYLVVGEDGALHHPDNVYLVCLRQIVAI
;
A
#
# COMPACT_ATOMS: atom_id res chain seq x y z
N MET A 1 10.77 25.33 -7.41
CA MET A 1 10.07 24.56 -8.45
C MET A 1 10.96 24.50 -9.69
N CYS A 2 11.68 23.39 -9.86
CA CYS A 2 12.35 23.07 -11.11
C CYS A 2 11.52 21.92 -11.71
N THR A 3 10.81 22.19 -12.82
CA THR A 3 10.18 21.15 -13.63
C THR A 3 11.20 20.70 -14.65
N ARG A 4 11.58 19.42 -14.61
CA ARG A 4 12.47 18.81 -15.60
C ARG A 4 11.82 17.52 -16.07
N SER A 5 11.67 17.40 -17.37
CA SER A 5 11.36 16.14 -18.06
C SER A 5 12.70 15.54 -18.47
N LEU A 6 12.97 14.31 -18.03
CA LEU A 6 14.14 13.56 -18.43
C LEU A 6 13.66 12.18 -18.86
N ALA A 7 13.90 11.83 -20.12
CA ALA A 7 13.87 10.44 -20.54
C ALA A 7 15.19 9.80 -20.07
N ARG A 8 15.08 8.81 -19.18
CA ARG A 8 16.12 7.87 -18.75
C ARG A 8 17.35 8.53 -18.13
N THR A 9 17.39 8.67 -16.81
CA THR A 9 18.66 8.99 -16.11
C THR A 9 18.71 8.45 -14.69
N VAL A 10 19.59 7.47 -14.43
CA VAL A 10 20.04 7.13 -13.08
C VAL A 10 20.79 8.35 -12.51
N LEU A 11 20.11 9.15 -11.69
CA LEU A 11 20.67 10.38 -11.10
C LEU A 11 21.01 10.13 -9.62
N SER A 12 22.31 10.01 -9.29
CA SER A 12 22.75 9.67 -7.93
C SER A 12 22.78 10.84 -6.92
N THR A 13 22.18 12.00 -7.21
CA THR A 13 22.06 13.09 -6.20
C THR A 13 20.97 14.09 -6.61
N ILE A 14 19.93 14.27 -5.79
CA ILE A 14 18.80 15.17 -6.05
C ILE A 14 18.72 16.27 -4.98
N PRO A 15 18.52 17.55 -5.37
CA PRO A 15 18.32 18.65 -4.42
C PRO A 15 16.92 18.63 -3.78
N THR A 16 16.81 19.27 -2.62
CA THR A 16 15.77 19.18 -1.57
C THR A 16 14.29 19.42 -1.93
N MET A 17 13.94 19.74 -3.19
CA MET A 17 12.53 19.84 -3.65
C MET A 17 12.49 19.96 -5.18
N CYS A 18 12.05 18.92 -5.89
CA CYS A 18 11.82 18.97 -7.35
C CYS A 18 10.54 18.21 -7.72
N THR A 19 9.80 18.77 -8.69
CA THR A 19 8.63 18.14 -9.32
C THR A 19 9.12 17.53 -10.63
N TRP A 20 9.07 16.21 -10.74
CA TRP A 20 9.50 15.48 -11.93
C TRP A 20 8.30 14.86 -12.62
N VAL A 21 8.30 14.90 -13.95
CA VAL A 21 7.41 14.09 -14.80
C VAL A 21 8.36 13.25 -15.61
N VAL A 22 8.43 11.96 -15.29
CA VAL A 22 9.32 11.03 -15.99
C VAL A 22 8.46 10.03 -16.75
N GLY A 23 8.84 9.79 -18.01
CA GLY A 23 8.22 8.76 -18.85
C GLY A 23 9.17 7.56 -18.94
N GLU A 24 8.56 6.39 -18.70
CA GLU A 24 9.07 5.01 -18.73
C GLU A 24 10.25 4.69 -17.78
N ASP A 25 9.97 3.83 -16.81
CA ASP A 25 10.85 3.08 -15.90
C ASP A 25 11.98 3.86 -15.21
N ASP A 26 11.70 4.36 -14.01
CA ASP A 26 12.69 5.07 -13.19
C ASP A 26 12.90 4.43 -11.81
N ALA A 27 14.17 4.30 -11.42
CA ALA A 27 14.59 3.88 -10.08
C ALA A 27 15.37 5.00 -9.38
N LEU A 28 14.90 5.44 -8.20
CA LEU A 28 15.50 6.54 -7.45
C LEU A 28 15.97 6.11 -6.05
N HIS A 29 17.19 6.51 -5.68
CA HIS A 29 17.80 6.20 -4.38
C HIS A 29 18.01 7.44 -3.51
N HIS A 30 17.58 7.37 -2.24
CA HIS A 30 17.73 8.39 -1.19
C HIS A 30 17.20 9.81 -1.50
N PRO A 31 15.98 9.98 -2.01
CA PRO A 31 15.42 11.31 -2.16
C PRO A 31 14.70 11.79 -0.89
N ASN A 32 15.03 12.97 -0.36
CA ASN A 32 14.36 13.46 0.84
C ASN A 32 12.86 13.75 0.62
N ASN A 33 12.51 14.54 -0.39
CA ASN A 33 11.12 14.86 -0.71
C ASN A 33 10.88 14.65 -2.21
N VAL A 34 10.00 13.71 -2.54
CA VAL A 34 9.65 13.38 -3.93
C VAL A 34 8.23 13.82 -4.23
N TYR A 35 8.07 14.53 -5.34
CA TYR A 35 6.80 14.67 -6.02
C TYR A 35 6.99 14.22 -7.47
N LEU A 36 6.40 13.09 -7.83
CA LEU A 36 6.63 12.45 -9.12
C LEU A 36 5.30 11.94 -9.71
N VAL A 37 5.19 12.05 -11.03
CA VAL A 37 4.15 11.40 -11.82
C VAL A 37 4.85 10.53 -12.86
N VAL A 38 4.55 9.24 -12.84
CA VAL A 38 5.14 8.20 -13.70
C VAL A 38 4.04 7.62 -14.58
N GLY A 39 4.36 7.39 -15.85
CA GLY A 39 3.40 6.89 -16.85
C GLY A 39 3.19 5.37 -16.80
N GLU A 40 4.28 4.60 -16.70
CA GLU A 40 4.27 3.14 -16.61
C GLU A 40 4.78 2.77 -15.22
N ASP A 41 6.06 2.40 -15.06
CA ASP A 41 6.58 1.84 -13.80
C ASP A 41 7.53 2.75 -13.02
N GLY A 42 7.49 2.68 -11.68
CA GLY A 42 8.37 3.47 -10.81
C GLY A 42 8.81 2.79 -9.52
N ASP A 43 10.12 2.77 -9.28
CA ASP A 43 10.75 2.21 -8.08
C ASP A 43 11.48 3.28 -7.25
N LEU A 44 11.19 3.36 -5.95
CA LEU A 44 11.86 4.26 -5.02
C LEU A 44 12.49 3.52 -3.83
N TYR A 45 13.72 3.88 -3.51
CA TYR A 45 14.48 3.32 -2.40
C TYR A 45 14.88 4.42 -1.41
N HIS A 46 14.52 4.24 -0.14
CA HIS A 46 14.87 5.12 0.98
C HIS A 46 14.42 6.59 0.84
N PRO A 47 13.18 6.89 0.41
CA PRO A 47 12.68 8.26 0.45
C PRO A 47 12.17 8.67 1.84
N ASP A 48 12.42 9.91 2.27
CA ASP A 48 11.84 10.38 3.54
C ASP A 48 10.33 10.69 3.36
N ASN A 49 9.97 11.51 2.36
CA ASN A 49 8.57 11.82 2.04
C ASN A 49 8.28 11.67 0.55
N VAL A 50 7.23 10.92 0.21
CA VAL A 50 6.83 10.65 -1.17
C VAL A 50 5.40 11.09 -1.43
N TYR A 51 5.22 11.82 -2.53
CA TYR A 51 3.96 11.92 -3.24
C TYR A 51 4.17 11.39 -4.66
N LEU A 52 3.48 10.31 -5.02
CA LEU A 52 3.69 9.61 -6.26
C LEU A 52 2.36 9.21 -6.89
N VAL A 53 2.27 9.37 -8.21
CA VAL A 53 1.17 8.88 -9.03
C VAL A 53 1.78 8.06 -10.16
N ILE A 54 1.38 6.79 -10.26
CA ILE A 54 1.91 5.80 -11.21
C ILE A 54 0.75 5.28 -12.06
N GLY A 55 0.99 5.11 -13.35
CA GLY A 55 -0.03 4.60 -14.28
C GLY A 55 -0.18 3.08 -14.23
N GLU A 56 0.93 2.34 -14.25
CA GLU A 56 0.94 0.87 -14.21
C GLU A 56 1.46 0.40 -12.85
N ASP A 57 2.76 0.13 -12.68
CA ASP A 57 3.29 -0.53 -11.47
C ASP A 57 4.22 0.32 -10.61
N GLY A 58 4.09 0.20 -9.29
CA GLY A 58 4.84 1.00 -8.33
C GLY A 58 5.42 0.23 -7.17
N ALA A 59 6.74 0.34 -6.93
CA ALA A 59 7.36 -0.21 -5.73
C ALA A 59 8.13 0.83 -4.89
N LEU A 60 7.91 0.81 -3.57
CA LEU A 60 8.68 1.61 -2.62
C LEU A 60 9.32 0.73 -1.54
N HIS A 61 10.57 1.03 -1.22
CA HIS A 61 11.30 0.37 -0.14
C HIS A 61 11.83 1.39 0.88
N HIS A 62 11.54 1.14 2.16
CA HIS A 62 11.99 1.92 3.33
C HIS A 62 11.61 3.40 3.21
N SER A 63 10.38 3.75 3.58
CA SER A 63 9.87 5.12 3.39
C SER A 63 9.19 5.64 4.65
N ASP A 64 9.52 6.85 5.11
CA ASP A 64 8.89 7.34 6.34
C ASP A 64 7.43 7.74 6.07
N ASN A 65 7.17 8.61 5.08
CA ASN A 65 5.81 9.03 4.73
C ASN A 65 5.51 8.86 3.25
N VAL A 66 4.48 8.06 2.92
CA VAL A 66 4.09 7.75 1.56
C VAL A 66 2.65 8.18 1.29
N TYR A 67 2.47 8.97 0.24
CA TYR A 67 1.23 9.10 -0.47
C TYR A 67 1.42 8.57 -1.88
N LEU A 68 0.74 7.47 -2.21
CA LEU A 68 0.89 6.80 -3.50
C LEU A 68 -0.48 6.50 -4.11
N VAL A 69 -0.60 6.75 -5.40
CA VAL A 69 -1.74 6.33 -6.23
C VAL A 69 -1.19 5.54 -7.40
N VAL A 70 -1.65 4.29 -7.56
CA VAL A 70 -1.20 3.38 -8.62
C VAL A 70 -2.41 2.90 -9.41
N GLY A 71 -2.24 2.76 -10.73
CA GLY A 71 -3.31 2.30 -11.61
C GLY A 71 -3.49 0.79 -11.56
N GLU A 72 -2.42 0.01 -11.72
CA GLU A 72 -2.46 -1.46 -11.71
C GLU A 72 -1.91 -1.98 -10.38
N ASP A 73 -0.59 -2.16 -10.22
CA ASP A 73 -0.04 -2.84 -9.04
C ASP A 73 0.87 -1.98 -8.14
N GLY A 74 0.61 -1.98 -6.83
CA GLY A 74 1.37 -1.23 -5.83
C GLY A 74 2.01 -2.10 -4.75
N ALA A 75 3.34 -2.06 -4.59
CA ALA A 75 4.07 -2.80 -3.57
C ALA A 75 4.92 -1.89 -2.64
N LEU A 76 4.77 -2.00 -1.32
CA LEU A 76 5.60 -1.25 -0.37
C LEU A 76 6.25 -2.19 0.66
N HIS A 77 7.52 -1.95 0.95
CA HIS A 77 8.28 -2.69 1.96
C HIS A 77 8.85 -1.74 3.02
N HIS A 78 8.50 -1.98 4.28
CA HIS A 78 8.90 -1.20 5.46
C HIS A 78 8.59 0.31 5.37
N PRO A 79 7.34 0.72 5.11
CA PRO A 79 6.95 2.11 5.25
C PRO A 79 6.40 2.44 6.66
N ASP A 80 6.72 3.60 7.22
CA ASP A 80 6.20 3.98 8.55
C ASP A 80 4.74 4.47 8.44
N TYR A 81 4.47 5.41 7.53
CA TYR A 81 3.13 5.96 7.31
C TYR A 81 2.73 5.88 5.84
N VAL A 82 1.63 5.19 5.54
CA VAL A 82 1.15 4.97 4.19
C VAL A 82 -0.28 5.47 4.01
N TYR A 83 -0.47 6.27 2.97
CA TYR A 83 -1.73 6.40 2.26
C TYR A 83 -1.53 5.85 0.85
N LEU A 84 -2.19 4.74 0.54
CA LEU A 84 -2.07 4.07 -0.75
C LEU A 84 -3.46 3.83 -1.36
N VAL A 85 -3.59 4.14 -2.64
CA VAL A 85 -4.75 3.80 -3.47
C VAL A 85 -4.25 3.03 -4.68
N VAL A 86 -4.77 1.82 -4.89
CA VAL A 86 -4.41 0.96 -6.02
C VAL A 86 -5.66 0.54 -6.78
N GLY A 87 -5.57 0.49 -8.11
CA GLY A 87 -6.68 0.07 -8.96
C GLY A 87 -6.87 -1.45 -8.95
N GLU A 88 -5.82 -2.23 -9.16
CA GLU A 88 -5.88 -3.71 -9.19
C GLU A 88 -5.30 -4.29 -7.90
N ASP A 89 -3.97 -4.46 -7.77
CA ASP A 89 -3.38 -5.22 -6.66
C ASP A 89 -2.45 -4.41 -5.74
N GLY A 90 -2.71 -4.44 -4.43
CA GLY A 90 -1.93 -3.73 -3.42
C GLY A 90 -1.27 -4.64 -2.39
N ALA A 91 0.06 -4.58 -2.26
CA ALA A 91 0.82 -5.38 -1.29
C ALA A 91 1.70 -4.52 -0.36
N LEU A 92 1.59 -4.70 0.96
CA LEU A 92 2.49 -4.05 1.93
C LEU A 92 3.13 -5.07 2.88
N HIS A 93 4.43 -4.90 3.11
CA HIS A 93 5.20 -5.71 4.07
C HIS A 93 5.80 -4.84 5.17
N HIS A 94 5.50 -5.18 6.42
CA HIS A 94 5.96 -4.48 7.63
C HIS A 94 5.65 -2.97 7.67
N PRO A 95 4.40 -2.52 7.42
CA PRO A 95 4.07 -1.13 7.60
C PRO A 95 3.61 -0.80 9.03
N ASP A 96 3.98 0.36 9.58
CA ASP A 96 3.51 0.73 10.93
C ASP A 96 2.07 1.26 10.89
N ASN A 97 1.76 2.23 10.01
CA ASN A 97 0.44 2.86 9.93
C ASN A 97 -0.05 2.93 8.49
N VAL A 98 -1.17 2.28 8.20
CA VAL A 98 -1.69 2.12 6.84
C VAL A 98 -3.12 2.64 6.72
N TYR A 99 -3.33 3.47 5.71
CA TYR A 99 -4.60 3.63 5.03
C TYR A 99 -4.46 3.11 3.60
N LEU A 100 -5.12 2.01 3.29
CA LEU A 100 -5.06 1.36 1.99
C LEU A 100 -6.46 1.17 1.40
N VAL A 101 -6.60 1.53 0.12
CA VAL A 101 -7.79 1.26 -0.68
C VAL A 101 -7.33 0.53 -1.95
N VAL A 102 -7.91 -0.64 -2.21
CA VAL A 102 -7.59 -1.47 -3.37
C VAL A 102 -8.88 -1.85 -4.10
N GLY A 103 -8.84 -1.83 -5.44
CA GLY A 103 -9.98 -2.22 -6.26
C GLY A 103 -10.20 -3.72 -6.31
N GLU A 104 -9.17 -4.52 -6.58
CA GLU A 104 -9.26 -5.98 -6.66
C GLU A 104 -8.67 -6.64 -5.42
N ASP A 105 -7.34 -6.83 -5.34
CA ASP A 105 -6.72 -7.65 -4.28
C ASP A 105 -5.75 -6.89 -3.36
N GLY A 106 -5.99 -6.96 -2.04
CA GLY A 106 -5.17 -6.29 -1.03
C GLY A 106 -4.50 -7.25 -0.05
N ALA A 107 -3.17 -7.22 0.05
CA ALA A 107 -2.40 -8.07 0.97
C ALA A 107 -1.48 -7.26 1.92
N LEU A 108 -1.59 -7.49 3.23
CA LEU A 108 -0.68 -6.90 4.23
C LEU A 108 -0.04 -7.97 5.11
N HIS A 109 1.27 -7.85 5.31
CA HIS A 109 2.04 -8.71 6.19
C HIS A 109 2.69 -7.90 7.33
N HIS A 110 2.42 -8.31 8.57
CA HIS A 110 2.91 -7.69 9.79
C HIS A 110 2.66 -6.18 9.92
N PRO A 111 1.42 -5.69 9.73
CA PRO A 111 1.14 -4.28 9.95
C PRO A 111 0.74 -3.98 11.41
N ASP A 112 1.17 -2.84 11.96
CA ASP A 112 0.76 -2.47 13.33
C ASP A 112 -0.66 -1.88 13.35
N ASN A 113 -0.94 -0.84 12.58
CA ASN A 113 -2.25 -0.18 12.52
C ASN A 113 -2.77 -0.08 11.08
N VAL A 114 -3.93 -0.68 10.82
CA VAL A 114 -4.49 -0.78 9.47
C VAL A 114 -5.91 -0.24 9.40
N TYR A 115 -6.14 0.61 8.40
CA TYR A 115 -7.43 0.79 7.78
C TYR A 115 -7.34 0.30 6.33
N LEU A 116 -8.04 -0.78 6.01
CA LEU A 116 -8.03 -1.41 4.69
C LEU A 116 -9.45 -1.52 4.13
N VAL A 117 -9.62 -1.10 2.88
CA VAL A 117 -10.82 -1.33 2.06
C VAL A 117 -10.41 -2.03 0.78
N VAL A 118 -11.01 -3.18 0.50
CA VAL A 118 -10.75 -3.96 -0.72
C VAL A 118 -12.07 -4.29 -1.42
N GLY A 119 -12.08 -4.20 -2.75
CA GLY A 119 -13.25 -4.52 -3.56
C GLY A 119 -13.51 -6.02 -3.64
N GLU A 120 -12.49 -6.82 -3.98
CA GLU A 120 -12.64 -8.28 -4.12
C GLU A 120 -12.02 -9.01 -2.92
N ASP A 121 -10.71 -9.24 -2.91
CA ASP A 121 -10.06 -10.13 -1.91
C ASP A 121 -9.04 -9.41 -1.00
N GLY A 122 -9.25 -9.48 0.31
CA GLY A 122 -8.38 -8.86 1.31
C GLY A 122 -7.73 -9.88 2.24
N ALA A 123 -6.40 -9.87 2.35
CA ALA A 123 -5.63 -10.77 3.22
C ALA A 123 -4.70 -10.01 4.17
N LEU A 124 -4.77 -10.32 5.46
CA LEU A 124 -3.89 -9.76 6.48
C LEU A 124 -3.24 -10.87 7.32
N HIS A 125 -1.93 -10.78 7.48
CA HIS A 125 -1.14 -11.70 8.29
C HIS A 125 -0.44 -10.96 9.43
N HIS A 126 -0.63 -11.41 10.66
CA HIS A 126 -0.03 -10.86 11.87
C HIS A 126 -0.28 -9.36 12.12
N PRO A 127 -1.52 -8.85 12.02
CA PRO A 127 -1.76 -7.45 12.32
C PRO A 127 -2.11 -7.21 13.79
N ASP A 128 -1.67 -6.07 14.34
CA ASP A 128 -2.03 -5.70 15.72
C ASP A 128 -3.44 -5.07 15.78
N ASN A 129 -3.67 -3.93 15.11
CA ASN A 129 -4.95 -3.23 15.10
C ASN A 129 -5.50 -3.06 13.69
N VAL A 130 -6.69 -3.58 13.43
CA VAL A 130 -7.28 -3.64 12.10
C VAL A 130 -8.69 -3.09 12.07
N TYR A 131 -8.94 -2.22 11.09
CA TYR A 131 -10.25 -2.01 10.50
C TYR A 131 -10.21 -2.48 9.04
N LEU A 132 -10.97 -3.53 8.72
CA LEU A 132 -10.97 -4.16 7.41
C LEU A 132 -12.39 -4.23 6.85
N VAL A 133 -12.55 -3.77 5.61
CA VAL A 133 -13.77 -3.92 4.81
C VAL A 133 -13.41 -4.61 3.51
N VAL A 134 -14.06 -5.73 3.22
CA VAL A 134 -13.84 -6.50 1.99
C VAL A 134 -15.18 -6.79 1.32
N GLY A 135 -15.25 -6.57 0.00
CA GLY A 135 -16.45 -6.81 -0.77
C GLY A 135 -16.74 -8.30 -0.95
N GLU A 136 -15.77 -9.10 -1.38
CA GLU A 136 -15.94 -10.55 -1.57
C GLU A 136 -15.29 -11.35 -0.44
N ASN A 137 -13.98 -11.62 -0.50
CA ASN A 137 -13.33 -12.58 0.39
C ASN A 137 -12.29 -11.96 1.33
N GLY A 138 -12.49 -12.07 2.65
CA GLY A 138 -11.57 -11.56 3.66
C GLY A 138 -10.85 -12.65 4.44
N ALA A 139 -9.52 -12.62 4.52
CA ALA A 139 -8.72 -13.54 5.32
C ALA A 139 -7.86 -12.81 6.37
N LEU A 140 -7.88 -13.30 7.60
CA LEU A 140 -7.11 -12.76 8.71
C LEU A 140 -6.41 -13.87 9.50
N HIS A 141 -5.10 -13.72 9.70
CA HIS A 141 -4.28 -14.68 10.44
C HIS A 141 -3.54 -13.99 11.58
N HIS A 142 -3.68 -14.51 12.81
CA HIS A 142 -2.98 -14.07 14.03
C HIS A 142 -3.12 -12.57 14.29
N SER A 143 -4.31 -12.14 14.69
CA SER A 143 -4.62 -10.72 14.84
C SER A 143 -5.07 -10.36 16.25
N ASP A 144 -4.62 -9.22 16.78
CA ASP A 144 -4.94 -8.83 18.14
C ASP A 144 -6.33 -8.15 18.23
N ASN A 145 -6.50 -6.97 17.63
CA ASN A 145 -7.74 -6.19 17.69
C ASN A 145 -8.30 -5.94 16.29
N VAL A 146 -9.51 -6.43 16.03
CA VAL A 146 -10.07 -6.48 14.67
C VAL A 146 -11.49 -5.95 14.66
N TYR A 147 -11.75 -5.03 13.74
CA TYR A 147 -13.07 -4.73 13.21
C TYR A 147 -13.12 -5.18 11.76
N LEU A 148 -13.98 -6.17 11.46
CA LEU A 148 -14.07 -6.77 10.14
C LEU A 148 -15.49 -6.66 9.57
N VAL A 149 -15.59 -6.21 8.33
CA VAL A 149 -16.80 -6.28 7.50
C VAL A 149 -16.49 -7.06 6.23
N VAL A 150 -17.23 -8.15 5.98
CA VAL A 150 -17.05 -8.97 4.76
C VAL A 150 -18.39 -9.18 4.08
N GLY A 151 -18.42 -9.01 2.76
CA GLY A 151 -19.62 -9.21 1.95
C GLY A 151 -19.96 -10.67 1.70
N GLU A 152 -19.03 -11.47 1.16
CA GLU A 152 -19.29 -12.86 0.82
C GLU A 152 -18.73 -13.82 1.88
N ASP A 153 -17.43 -14.11 1.83
CA ASP A 153 -16.79 -15.16 2.61
C ASP A 153 -15.62 -14.63 3.44
N GLY A 154 -15.59 -14.95 4.74
CA GLY A 154 -14.47 -14.60 5.61
C GLY A 154 -13.80 -15.80 6.27
N ALA A 155 -12.48 -15.71 6.45
CA ALA A 155 -11.66 -16.67 7.19
C ALA A 155 -10.88 -15.97 8.32
N LEU A 156 -11.06 -16.44 9.56
CA LEU A 156 -10.34 -15.95 10.72
C LEU A 156 -9.54 -17.09 11.36
N HIS A 157 -8.25 -16.89 11.55
CA HIS A 157 -7.35 -17.85 12.20
C HIS A 157 -6.63 -17.22 13.38
N HIS A 158 -6.84 -17.75 14.59
CA HIS A 158 -6.25 -17.25 15.84
C HIS A 158 -6.40 -15.73 16.09
N PRO A 159 -7.62 -15.17 16.10
CA PRO A 159 -7.79 -13.80 16.53
C PRO A 159 -8.00 -13.70 18.05
N ASP A 160 -7.52 -12.61 18.67
CA ASP A 160 -7.75 -12.34 20.09
C ASP A 160 -9.09 -11.62 20.32
N ASN A 161 -9.25 -10.40 19.78
CA ASN A 161 -10.44 -9.58 19.92
C ASN A 161 -11.04 -9.21 18.56
N VAL A 162 -12.23 -9.73 18.26
CA VAL A 162 -12.91 -9.50 16.97
C VAL A 162 -14.30 -8.92 17.15
N TYR A 163 -14.55 -7.82 16.46
CA TYR A 163 -15.88 -7.37 16.09
C TYR A 163 -16.12 -7.66 14.60
N LEU A 164 -17.23 -8.32 14.28
CA LEU A 164 -17.49 -8.81 12.94
C LEU A 164 -18.89 -8.45 12.45
N VAL A 165 -18.96 -8.02 11.19
CA VAL A 165 -20.20 -7.93 10.40
C VAL A 165 -20.01 -8.74 9.12
N CYS A 166 -20.90 -9.72 8.91
CA CYS A 166 -20.85 -10.58 7.74
C CYS A 166 -22.20 -10.57 7.03
N LEU A 167 -22.20 -10.39 5.71
CA LEU A 167 -23.44 -10.38 4.91
C LEU A 167 -23.84 -11.79 4.43
N ARG A 168 -22.91 -12.76 4.40
CA ARG A 168 -23.17 -14.16 4.02
C ARG A 168 -22.59 -15.20 4.97
N GLN A 169 -21.29 -15.50 4.89
CA GLN A 169 -20.70 -16.64 5.59
C GLN A 169 -19.30 -16.36 6.15
N ILE A 170 -18.98 -16.97 7.30
CA ILE A 170 -17.64 -16.92 7.90
C ILE A 170 -17.21 -18.26 8.50
N VAL A 171 -15.92 -18.57 8.35
CA VAL A 171 -15.25 -19.70 8.98
C VAL A 171 -14.18 -19.17 9.93
N ALA A 172 -14.26 -19.54 11.21
CA ALA A 172 -13.25 -19.21 12.22
C ALA A 172 -12.64 -20.51 12.78
N ILE A 173 -11.30 -20.57 12.83
CA ILE A 173 -10.51 -21.73 13.28
C ILE A 173 -9.48 -21.28 14.31
#